data_AF-A0A365QHG8-F1
#
_entry.id   AF-A0A365QHG8-F1
#
_cell.length_a   1.000
_cell.length_b   1.000
_cell.length_c   1.000
_cell.angle_alpha   90.00
_cell.angle_beta   90.00
_cell.angle_gamma   90.00
#
_symmetry.space_group_name_H-M   'P 1'
#
loop_
_entity.id
_entity.type
_entity.pdbx_description
1 polymer ?
#
loop_
_entity_poly.entity_id
_entity_poly.type
_entity_poly.pdbx_seq_one_letter_code
_entity_poly.pdbx_strand_id
1 'polypeptide(L)'
;IDVTITHIYDADHQWSIEYEAVASEDTLFSPTNHVYFNLNRDNNVVDNHRISSNQLDMYVLDERNIVTGDILDLHEVFEDNKIKLSDIFTSQHAQLSQQMTRFGGLDHPFTVGEHKMYVENHEFMLEVDTDMPHV
;
A
#
# COMPACT_ATOMS: atom_id res chain seq x y z
N ILE A 1 8.26 12.95 22.91
CA ILE A 1 7.07 13.12 22.07
C ILE A 1 5.93 12.45 22.81
N ASP A 2 4.92 13.22 23.17
CA ASP A 2 3.68 12.69 23.71
C ASP A 2 2.77 12.38 22.53
N VAL A 3 2.33 11.11 22.42
CA VAL A 3 1.59 10.61 21.25
C VAL A 3 0.25 10.04 21.71
N THR A 4 -0.82 10.41 21.01
CA THR A 4 -2.15 9.81 21.12
C THR A 4 -2.52 9.19 19.78
N ILE A 5 -3.00 7.95 19.82
CA ILE A 5 -3.53 7.24 18.66
C ILE A 5 -4.97 6.87 18.97
N THR A 6 -5.92 7.38 18.19
CA THR A 6 -7.34 7.15 18.40
C THR A 6 -7.87 6.26 17.28
N HIS A 7 -8.41 5.09 17.66
CA HIS A 7 -9.12 4.22 16.73
C HIS A 7 -10.64 4.42 16.88
N ILE A 8 -11.32 4.66 15.77
CA ILE A 8 -12.76 4.91 15.72
C ILE A 8 -13.39 3.90 14.78
N TYR A 9 -14.45 3.24 15.21
CA TYR A 9 -15.27 2.38 14.37
C TYR A 9 -16.73 2.83 14.46
N ASP A 10 -17.36 3.11 13.33
CA ASP A 10 -18.70 3.69 13.27
C ASP A 10 -19.76 2.77 12.66
N ALA A 11 -20.99 3.28 12.57
CA ALA A 11 -22.15 2.53 12.07
C ALA A 11 -22.11 2.32 10.54
N ASP A 12 -21.29 3.08 9.82
CA ASP A 12 -21.10 2.96 8.37
C ASP A 12 -19.98 1.95 8.03
N HIS A 13 -19.45 1.24 9.04
CA HIS A 13 -18.36 0.25 8.94
C HIS A 13 -17.02 0.87 8.56
N GLN A 14 -16.83 2.17 8.84
CA GLN A 14 -15.54 2.83 8.66
C GLN A 14 -14.67 2.61 9.90
N TRP A 15 -13.42 2.23 9.68
CA TRP A 15 -12.39 2.20 10.71
C TRP A 15 -11.37 3.32 10.46
N SER A 16 -11.37 4.33 11.33
CA SER A 16 -10.48 5.48 11.25
C SER A 16 -9.37 5.38 12.30
N ILE A 17 -8.18 5.88 11.96
CA ILE A 17 -7.01 5.96 12.85
C ILE A 17 -6.48 7.39 12.80
N GLU A 18 -6.53 8.07 13.94
CA GLU A 18 -6.06 9.44 14.08
C GLU A 18 -4.77 9.46 14.92
N TYR A 19 -3.77 10.22 14.46
CA TYR A 19 -2.47 10.37 15.12
C TYR A 19 -2.28 11.82 15.57
N GLU A 20 -2.07 12.02 16.86
CA GLU A 20 -1.73 13.33 17.43
C GLU A 20 -0.43 13.22 18.20
N ALA A 21 0.51 14.14 17.97
CA ALA A 21 1.80 14.13 18.63
C ALA A 21 2.30 15.54 18.97
N VAL A 22 2.87 15.69 20.17
CA VAL A 22 3.51 16.93 20.63
C VAL A 22 4.94 16.63 21.09
N ALA A 23 5.91 17.39 20.60
CA ALA A 23 7.31 17.29 21.00
C ALA A 23 7.75 18.55 21.76
N SER A 24 8.64 18.38 22.74
CA SER A 24 9.23 19.49 23.50
C SER A 24 10.45 20.10 22.83
N GLU A 25 10.99 19.44 21.82
CA GLU A 25 12.18 19.81 21.05
C GLU A 25 11.99 19.37 19.59
N ASP A 26 12.75 20.00 18.68
CA ASP A 26 12.73 19.66 17.26
C ASP A 26 13.09 18.18 17.06
N THR A 27 12.24 17.46 16.32
CA THR A 27 12.41 16.03 16.08
C THR A 27 11.63 15.59 14.83
N LEU A 28 11.86 14.34 14.41
CA LEU A 28 11.13 13.68 13.32
C LEU A 28 10.03 12.78 13.89
N PHE A 29 8.89 12.74 13.22
CA PHE A 29 7.77 11.85 13.56
C PHE A 29 7.00 11.48 12.30
N SER A 30 6.91 10.19 11.99
CA SER A 30 6.22 9.64 10.81
C SER A 30 5.70 8.22 11.11
N PRO A 31 4.70 8.07 12.00
CA PRO A 31 4.16 6.77 12.36
C PRO A 31 3.32 6.17 11.23
N THR A 32 2.99 4.89 11.35
CA THR A 32 2.01 4.20 10.50
C THR A 32 1.25 3.14 11.30
N ASN A 33 0.16 2.61 10.76
CA ASN A 33 -0.56 1.45 11.31
C ASN A 33 -0.21 0.20 10.50
N HIS A 34 0.41 -0.78 11.15
CA HIS A 34 0.95 -1.97 10.48
C HIS A 34 -0.06 -3.13 10.38
N VAL A 35 -1.29 -2.85 9.97
CA VAL A 35 -2.35 -3.87 9.80
C VAL A 35 -2.14 -4.68 8.51
N TYR A 36 -2.49 -5.96 8.55
CA TYR A 36 -2.50 -6.83 7.38
C TYR A 36 -3.92 -7.23 7.03
N PHE A 37 -4.30 -7.04 5.77
CA PHE A 37 -5.61 -7.41 5.26
C PHE A 37 -5.55 -8.72 4.47
N ASN A 38 -6.49 -9.61 4.76
CA ASN A 38 -6.82 -10.76 3.92
C ASN A 38 -8.35 -10.80 3.81
N LEU A 39 -8.87 -10.50 2.62
CA LEU A 39 -10.30 -10.48 2.36
C LEU A 39 -10.86 -11.88 2.09
N ASN A 40 -10.01 -12.91 2.07
CA ASN A 40 -10.47 -14.29 2.05
C ASN A 40 -11.15 -14.63 3.38
N ARG A 41 -12.09 -15.57 3.34
CA ARG A 41 -12.73 -16.13 4.56
C ARG A 41 -11.84 -17.14 5.29
N ASP A 42 -10.66 -17.38 4.76
CA ASP A 42 -9.64 -18.28 5.26
C ASP A 42 -8.27 -17.58 5.25
N ASN A 43 -7.22 -18.29 5.66
CA ASN A 43 -5.85 -17.76 5.68
C ASN A 43 -5.06 -18.12 4.41
N ASN A 44 -5.72 -18.37 3.28
CA ASN A 44 -5.01 -18.60 2.02
C ASN A 44 -4.32 -17.32 1.53
N VAL A 45 -3.36 -17.50 0.61
CA VAL A 45 -2.60 -16.41 -0.02
C VAL A 45 -3.52 -15.37 -0.67
N VAL A 46 -3.04 -14.12 -0.72
CA VAL A 46 -3.81 -12.96 -1.21
C VAL A 46 -3.68 -12.73 -2.71
N ASP A 47 -3.01 -13.60 -3.46
CA ASP A 47 -2.76 -13.52 -4.91
C ASP A 47 -4.04 -13.29 -5.75
N ASN A 48 -5.21 -13.65 -5.20
CA ASN A 48 -6.51 -13.45 -5.81
C ASN A 48 -7.06 -12.02 -5.68
N HIS A 49 -6.45 -11.17 -4.86
CA HIS A 49 -6.87 -9.79 -4.63
C HIS A 49 -6.43 -8.89 -5.78
N ARG A 50 -7.16 -7.80 -5.97
CA ARG A 50 -6.81 -6.71 -6.89
C ARG A 50 -6.62 -5.43 -6.10
N ILE A 51 -5.68 -4.62 -6.57
CA ILE A 51 -5.46 -3.25 -6.10
C ILE A 51 -5.80 -2.27 -7.22
N SER A 52 -6.34 -1.12 -6.86
CA SER A 52 -6.65 -0.05 -7.81
C SER A 52 -6.64 1.33 -7.14
N SER A 53 -6.29 2.35 -7.92
CA SER A 53 -6.34 3.76 -7.55
C SER A 53 -6.31 4.60 -8.84
N ASN A 54 -6.55 5.91 -8.77
CA ASN A 54 -6.43 6.79 -9.94
C ASN A 54 -4.98 6.96 -10.43
N GLN A 55 -4.01 6.67 -9.56
CA GLN A 55 -2.57 6.61 -9.84
C GLN A 55 -2.00 5.47 -8.99
N LEU A 56 -1.08 4.67 -9.53
CA LEU A 56 -0.52 3.53 -8.80
C LEU A 56 0.96 3.38 -9.13
N ASP A 57 1.75 4.26 -8.52
CA ASP A 57 3.18 4.41 -8.80
C ASP A 57 3.99 3.70 -7.73
N MET A 58 4.73 2.67 -8.10
CA MET A 58 5.62 1.93 -7.19
C MET A 58 7.02 2.55 -7.20
N TYR A 59 7.56 2.87 -6.02
CA TYR A 59 8.95 3.34 -5.91
C TYR A 59 9.93 2.16 -5.87
N VAL A 60 10.94 2.22 -6.74
CA VAL A 60 11.95 1.16 -6.87
C VAL A 60 13.01 1.28 -5.78
N LEU A 61 13.35 0.15 -5.17
CA LEU A 61 14.32 0.05 -4.09
C LEU A 61 15.69 -0.43 -4.59
N ASP A 62 16.72 0.09 -3.95
CA ASP A 62 18.11 -0.31 -4.11
C ASP A 62 18.42 -1.58 -3.32
N GLU A 63 19.71 -1.93 -3.29
CA GLU A 63 20.14 -3.15 -2.63
C GLU A 63 19.98 -3.18 -1.10
N ARG A 64 19.78 -2.01 -0.51
CA ARG A 64 19.67 -1.77 0.93
C ARG A 64 18.24 -1.41 1.33
N ASN A 65 17.27 -1.66 0.44
CA ASN A 65 15.86 -1.31 0.61
C ASN A 65 15.62 0.22 0.69
N ILE A 66 16.46 1.01 0.03
CA ILE A 66 16.33 2.47 -0.03
C ILE A 66 15.77 2.88 -1.39
N VAL A 67 14.80 3.80 -1.40
CA VAL A 67 14.25 4.34 -2.66
C VAL A 67 15.35 4.94 -3.55
N THR A 68 15.34 4.55 -4.82
CA THR A 68 16.34 4.97 -5.82
C THR A 68 15.98 6.27 -6.52
N GLY A 69 14.69 6.64 -6.50
CA GLY A 69 14.11 7.71 -7.31
C GLY A 69 13.44 7.23 -8.60
N ASP A 70 13.69 5.98 -9.01
CA ASP A 70 12.97 5.35 -10.13
C ASP A 70 11.55 4.98 -9.69
N ILE A 71 10.59 5.20 -10.58
CA ILE A 71 9.15 4.97 -10.36
C ILE A 71 8.63 4.05 -11.46
N LEU A 72 7.83 3.07 -11.08
CA LEU A 72 7.08 2.20 -11.99
C LEU A 72 5.59 2.53 -11.91
N ASP A 73 5.05 3.12 -12.98
CA ASP A 73 3.59 3.27 -13.16
C ASP A 73 3.01 1.89 -13.46
N LEU A 74 2.27 1.31 -12.52
CA LEU A 74 1.71 -0.02 -12.71
C LEU A 74 0.58 -0.03 -13.75
N HIS A 75 -0.12 1.08 -13.98
CA HIS A 75 -1.11 1.14 -15.05
C HIS A 75 -0.44 1.04 -16.43
N GLU A 76 0.74 1.64 -16.61
CA GLU A 76 1.52 1.48 -17.84
C GLU A 76 2.05 0.05 -17.98
N VAL A 77 2.56 -0.56 -16.90
CA VAL A 77 3.12 -1.92 -16.93
C VAL A 77 2.06 -2.98 -17.28
N PHE A 78 0.82 -2.81 -16.82
CA PHE A 78 -0.24 -3.81 -16.98
C PHE A 78 -1.32 -3.44 -18.02
N GLU A 79 -1.33 -2.20 -18.50
CA GLU A 79 -2.41 -1.65 -19.35
C GLU A 79 -3.81 -1.82 -18.72
N ASP A 80 -3.89 -1.79 -17.38
CA ASP A 80 -5.11 -1.99 -16.58
C ASP A 80 -5.07 -1.11 -15.30
N ASN A 81 -6.24 -0.62 -14.88
CA ASN A 81 -6.41 0.16 -13.65
C ASN A 81 -6.77 -0.72 -12.44
N LYS A 82 -7.07 -2.01 -12.65
CA LYS A 82 -7.39 -2.99 -11.60
C LYS A 82 -6.44 -4.17 -11.65
N ILE A 83 -5.31 -4.03 -10.97
CA ILE A 83 -4.18 -4.95 -11.11
C ILE A 83 -4.29 -6.05 -10.05
N LYS A 84 -4.22 -7.31 -10.50
CA LYS A 84 -4.25 -8.46 -9.60
C LYS A 84 -2.88 -8.69 -8.97
N LEU A 85 -2.83 -8.98 -7.67
CA LEU A 85 -1.57 -9.20 -6.96
C LEU A 85 -0.74 -10.34 -7.58
N SER A 86 -1.38 -11.42 -8.04
CA SER A 86 -0.69 -12.49 -8.77
C SER A 86 0.08 -12.00 -9.99
N ASP A 87 -0.43 -10.98 -10.67
CA ASP A 87 0.13 -10.50 -11.94
C ASP A 87 1.35 -9.62 -11.66
N ILE A 88 1.34 -8.90 -10.53
CA ILE A 88 2.52 -8.21 -9.98
C ILE A 88 3.60 -9.22 -9.62
N PHE A 89 3.25 -10.21 -8.80
CA PHE A 89 4.22 -11.18 -8.26
C PHE A 89 4.87 -12.04 -9.35
N THR A 90 4.18 -12.28 -10.47
CA THR A 90 4.65 -13.12 -11.57
C THR A 90 5.05 -12.35 -12.83
N SER A 91 5.05 -11.02 -12.76
CA SER A 91 5.36 -10.14 -13.90
C SER A 91 6.71 -10.46 -14.52
N GLN A 92 6.76 -10.37 -15.86
CA GLN A 92 7.98 -10.49 -16.65
C GLN A 92 8.56 -9.12 -17.03
N HIS A 93 7.93 -8.01 -16.59
CA HIS A 93 8.49 -6.67 -16.77
C HIS A 93 9.84 -6.58 -16.06
N ALA A 94 10.90 -6.18 -16.78
CA ALA A 94 12.28 -6.39 -16.34
C ALA A 94 12.58 -5.83 -14.94
N GLN A 95 12.20 -4.58 -14.69
CA GLN A 95 12.45 -3.93 -13.39
C GLN A 95 11.53 -4.48 -12.29
N LEU A 96 10.25 -4.72 -12.59
CA LEU A 96 9.29 -5.21 -11.61
C LEU A 96 9.62 -6.65 -11.18
N SER A 97 9.95 -7.51 -12.14
CA SER A 97 10.35 -8.90 -11.88
C SER A 97 11.61 -8.97 -11.01
N GLN A 98 12.57 -8.07 -11.24
CA GLN A 98 13.77 -7.95 -10.40
C GLN A 98 13.41 -7.56 -8.96
N GLN A 99 12.52 -6.58 -8.77
CA GLN A 99 12.05 -6.17 -7.44
C GLN A 99 11.34 -7.34 -6.73
N MET A 100 10.41 -8.02 -7.40
CA MET A 100 9.67 -9.16 -6.82
C MET A 100 10.59 -10.31 -6.44
N THR A 101 11.57 -10.64 -7.28
CA THR A 101 12.55 -11.69 -6.99
C THR A 101 13.44 -11.32 -5.80
N ARG A 102 13.84 -10.04 -5.70
CA ARG A 102 14.74 -9.57 -4.65
C ARG A 102 14.07 -9.56 -3.28
N PHE A 103 12.85 -9.04 -3.19
CA PHE A 103 12.14 -8.83 -1.92
C PHE A 103 11.16 -9.96 -1.58
N GLY A 104 10.98 -10.94 -2.48
CA GLY A 104 10.04 -12.05 -2.28
C GLY A 104 8.58 -11.62 -2.36
N GLY A 105 8.30 -10.50 -3.03
CA GLY A 105 6.98 -9.88 -3.11
C GLY A 105 7.05 -8.35 -3.06
N LEU A 106 5.97 -7.74 -2.59
CA LEU A 106 5.85 -6.29 -2.40
C LEU A 106 6.35 -5.87 -1.02
N ASP A 107 7.29 -4.92 -1.01
CA ASP A 107 7.81 -4.22 0.17
C ASP A 107 8.16 -2.77 -0.20
N HIS A 108 7.36 -2.17 -1.09
CA HIS A 108 7.66 -0.91 -1.77
C HIS A 108 6.68 0.18 -1.34
N PRO A 109 7.12 1.43 -1.21
CA PRO A 109 6.22 2.57 -1.12
C PRO A 109 5.46 2.75 -2.43
N PHE A 110 4.22 3.25 -2.33
CA PHE A 110 3.39 3.62 -3.46
C PHE A 110 2.91 5.07 -3.34
N THR A 111 2.82 5.78 -4.47
CA THR A 111 1.92 6.94 -4.59
C THR A 111 0.59 6.44 -5.10
N VAL A 112 -0.49 6.78 -4.41
CA VAL A 112 -1.86 6.47 -4.82
C VAL A 112 -2.63 7.74 -5.14
N GLY A 113 -3.41 7.71 -6.20
CA GLY A 113 -4.16 8.87 -6.71
C GLY A 113 -5.20 9.32 -5.70
N GLU A 114 -5.28 10.63 -5.49
CA GLU A 114 -6.21 11.27 -4.55
C GLU A 114 -6.13 10.72 -3.11
N HIS A 115 -4.98 10.12 -2.74
CA HIS A 115 -4.76 9.45 -1.44
C HIS A 115 -5.79 8.36 -1.11
N LYS A 116 -6.34 7.73 -2.15
CA LYS A 116 -7.36 6.69 -2.04
C LYS A 116 -6.94 5.46 -2.84
N MET A 117 -7.10 4.28 -2.26
CA MET A 117 -6.91 3.01 -2.96
C MET A 117 -7.96 2.00 -2.55
N TYR A 118 -8.17 1.02 -3.42
CA TYR A 118 -9.10 -0.07 -3.19
C TYR A 118 -8.36 -1.40 -3.23
N VAL A 119 -8.64 -2.26 -2.26
CA VAL A 119 -8.24 -3.66 -2.27
C VAL A 119 -9.50 -4.50 -2.35
N GLU A 120 -9.62 -5.34 -3.36
CA GLU A 120 -10.84 -6.13 -3.57
C GLU A 120 -10.53 -7.60 -3.89
N ASN A 121 -11.44 -8.49 -3.52
CA ASN A 121 -11.52 -9.84 -4.09
C ASN A 121 -12.90 -10.02 -4.76
N HIS A 122 -13.33 -11.26 -4.98
CA HIS A 122 -14.62 -11.54 -5.63
C HIS A 122 -15.85 -11.26 -4.74
N GLU A 123 -15.67 -11.05 -3.44
CA GLU A 123 -16.75 -10.93 -2.46
C GLU A 123 -16.73 -9.60 -1.69
N PHE A 124 -15.53 -9.12 -1.33
CA PHE A 124 -15.34 -7.94 -0.50
C PHE A 124 -14.46 -6.90 -1.18
N MET A 125 -14.68 -5.65 -0.80
CA MET A 125 -13.86 -4.50 -1.14
C MET A 125 -13.52 -3.74 0.14
N LEU A 126 -12.26 -3.38 0.27
CA LEU A 126 -11.75 -2.44 1.26
C LEU A 126 -11.38 -1.15 0.53
N GLU A 127 -12.00 -0.05 0.95
CA GLU A 127 -11.58 1.30 0.59
C GLU A 127 -10.59 1.81 1.65
N VAL A 128 -9.46 2.34 1.21
CA VAL A 128 -8.42 2.92 2.06
C VAL A 128 -8.25 4.38 1.66
N ASP A 129 -8.45 5.27 2.62
CA ASP A 129 -8.24 6.72 2.50
C ASP A 129 -7.14 7.15 3.49
N THR A 130 -6.30 8.09 3.08
CA THR A 130 -5.27 8.65 3.95
C THR A 130 -5.00 10.12 3.62
N ASP A 131 -4.37 10.84 4.55
CA ASP A 131 -3.77 12.16 4.32
C ASP A 131 -2.23 12.07 4.16
N MET A 132 -1.67 10.85 4.22
CA MET A 132 -0.25 10.59 4.03
C MET A 132 0.09 10.51 2.54
N PRO A 133 1.29 10.96 2.12
CA PRO A 133 1.66 11.02 0.71
C PRO A 133 1.89 9.64 0.06
N HIS A 134 2.17 8.62 0.86
CA HIS A 134 2.52 7.27 0.40
C HIS A 134 1.85 6.20 1.25
N VAL A 135 1.63 5.04 0.63
CA VAL A 135 1.16 3.79 1.25
C VAL A 135 2.15 2.66 1.03
#